data_AF-A0A4U0U1P1-F1
#
_entry.id   AF-A0A4U0U1P1-F1
#
_cell.length_a   1.000
_cell.length_b   1.000
_cell.length_c   1.000
_cell.angle_alpha   90.00
_cell.angle_beta   90.00
_cell.angle_gamma   90.00
#
_symmetry.space_group_name_H-M   'P 1'
#
loop_
_entity.id
_entity.type
_entity.pdbx_description
1 polymer ?
#
loop_
_entity_poly.entity_id
_entity_poly.type
_entity_poly.pdbx_seq_one_letter_code
_entity_poly.pdbx_strand_id
1 'polypeptide(L)'
;FYGTQDVHMKTEADIASHLGTAACIVYAQSFSTISSVIPAFSKRGDIIVADKAVNYAVRKGLQISRSTVRWYEHNDMEDLRRVLEKVTKEQAKKPLTRRFIVTEGLFENVGDMPDLPRVVELKYRYKFRLILDETWSVGDQEQTLQDCVDECLANGVLVTRLKSMPPALGAAPRDRGWQPQPALKVCVTTGLSKKEIEKAGVVIRHAITKVMTRR
;
A
#
# COMPACT_ATOMS: atom_id res chain seq x y z
N PHE A 1 -19.77 10.97 28.36
CA PHE A 1 -18.62 10.74 27.45
C PHE A 1 -19.16 10.88 26.04
N TYR A 2 -18.86 11.98 25.34
CA TYR A 2 -19.32 12.18 23.95
C TYR A 2 -18.33 11.46 23.04
N GLY A 3 -18.57 10.17 22.80
CA GLY A 3 -17.73 9.31 21.97
C GLY A 3 -18.17 9.32 20.51
N THR A 4 -18.57 8.16 20.00
CA THR A 4 -19.10 8.01 18.64
C THR A 4 -20.39 8.83 18.46
N GLN A 5 -20.42 9.66 17.41
CA GLN A 5 -21.57 10.48 17.01
C GLN A 5 -22.12 9.98 15.68
N ASP A 6 -23.37 10.34 15.35
CA ASP A 6 -24.02 9.95 14.10
C ASP A 6 -23.21 10.34 12.86
N VAL A 7 -22.48 11.47 12.93
CA VAL A 7 -21.59 11.92 11.84
C VAL A 7 -20.45 10.94 11.58
N HIS A 8 -19.90 10.29 12.62
CA HIS A 8 -18.85 9.27 12.45
C HIS A 8 -19.42 8.03 11.77
N MET A 9 -20.58 7.53 12.23
CA MET A 9 -21.23 6.35 11.67
C MET A 9 -21.61 6.54 10.20
N LYS A 10 -22.13 7.72 9.83
CA LYS A 10 -22.44 8.06 8.44
C LYS A 10 -21.18 8.08 7.58
N THR A 11 -20.11 8.72 8.08
CA THR A 11 -18.83 8.78 7.38
C THR A 11 -18.24 7.39 7.15
N GLU A 12 -18.26 6.53 8.17
CA GLU A 12 -17.82 5.14 8.06
C GLU A 12 -18.65 4.35 7.05
N ALA A 13 -19.97 4.53 7.01
CA ALA A 13 -20.85 3.88 6.04
C ALA A 13 -20.56 4.35 4.59
N ASP A 14 -20.36 5.65 4.39
CA ASP A 14 -20.05 6.22 3.08
C ASP A 14 -18.71 5.70 2.56
N ILE A 15 -17.68 5.65 3.42
CA ILE A 15 -16.36 5.09 3.08
C ILE A 15 -16.47 3.59 2.76
N ALA A 16 -17.19 2.82 3.57
CA ALA A 16 -17.40 1.39 3.33
C ALA A 16 -18.08 1.13 1.98
N SER A 17 -19.12 1.92 1.66
CA SER A 17 -19.81 1.85 0.36
C SER A 17 -18.88 2.23 -0.79
N HIS A 18 -18.04 3.25 -0.63
CA HIS A 18 -17.09 3.68 -1.64
C HIS A 18 -16.04 2.60 -1.94
N LEU A 19 -15.50 1.96 -0.90
CA LEU A 19 -14.50 0.91 -1.01
C LEU A 19 -15.09 -0.47 -1.37
N GLY A 20 -16.42 -0.62 -1.35
CA GLY A 20 -17.09 -1.90 -1.56
C GLY A 20 -16.82 -2.92 -0.45
N THR A 21 -16.58 -2.45 0.78
CA THR A 21 -16.32 -3.29 1.95
C THR A 21 -17.56 -3.39 2.86
N ALA A 22 -17.60 -4.41 3.70
CA ALA A 22 -18.77 -4.65 4.57
C ALA A 22 -18.94 -3.59 5.68
N ALA A 23 -17.83 -3.00 6.14
CA ALA A 23 -17.80 -1.98 7.19
C ALA A 23 -16.46 -1.22 7.15
N CYS A 24 -16.47 -0.02 7.72
CA CYS A 24 -15.30 0.81 7.94
C CYS A 24 -15.27 1.27 9.41
N ILE A 25 -14.08 1.56 9.94
CA ILE A 25 -13.90 2.23 11.22
C ILE A 25 -12.88 3.35 11.01
N VAL A 26 -13.20 4.56 11.47
CA VAL A 26 -12.31 5.71 11.37
C VAL A 26 -11.40 5.83 12.60
N TYR A 27 -10.16 6.22 12.35
CA TYR A 27 -9.15 6.49 13.38
C TYR A 27 -8.63 7.91 13.18
N ALA A 28 -8.20 8.55 14.28
CA ALA A 28 -7.63 9.90 14.22
C ALA A 28 -6.26 9.95 13.54
N GLN A 29 -5.49 8.85 13.56
CA GLN A 29 -4.14 8.78 13.00
C GLN A 29 -3.90 7.43 12.34
N SER A 30 -3.29 7.43 11.14
CA SER A 30 -2.95 6.23 10.36
C SER A 30 -2.03 5.27 11.13
N PHE A 31 -1.02 5.82 11.83
CA PHE A 31 -0.13 5.05 12.70
C PHE A 31 -0.91 4.22 13.73
N SER A 32 -1.92 4.82 14.36
CA SER A 32 -2.77 4.16 15.36
C SER A 32 -3.70 3.12 14.74
N THR A 33 -4.13 3.29 13.49
CA THR A 33 -4.99 2.35 12.77
C THR A 33 -4.33 0.99 12.67
N ILE A 34 -3.24 0.86 11.91
CA ILE A 34 -2.67 -0.47 11.62
C ILE A 34 -2.04 -1.11 12.86
N SER A 35 -1.44 -0.29 13.73
CA SER A 35 -0.83 -0.77 14.97
C SER A 35 -1.84 -1.30 15.99
N SER A 36 -3.10 -0.87 15.94
CA SER A 36 -4.20 -1.39 16.78
C SER A 36 -4.99 -2.52 16.11
N VAL A 37 -5.15 -2.49 14.78
CA VAL A 37 -5.85 -3.53 14.01
C VAL A 37 -5.15 -4.88 14.14
N ILE A 38 -3.83 -4.93 14.01
CA ILE A 38 -3.07 -6.19 14.12
C ILE A 38 -3.35 -6.92 15.45
N PRO A 39 -3.15 -6.30 16.64
CA PRO A 39 -3.44 -6.94 17.91
C PRO A 39 -4.94 -7.18 18.18
N ALA A 40 -5.85 -6.44 17.53
CA ALA A 40 -7.29 -6.71 17.63
C ALA A 40 -7.66 -8.07 16.99
N PHE A 41 -6.99 -8.44 15.88
CA PHE A 41 -7.25 -9.70 15.18
C PHE A 41 -6.31 -10.84 15.55
N SER A 42 -5.07 -10.54 15.96
CA SER A 42 -4.02 -11.53 16.23
C SER A 42 -3.52 -11.40 17.66
N LYS A 43 -3.44 -12.52 18.40
CA LYS A 43 -2.99 -12.55 19.80
C LYS A 43 -1.87 -13.57 20.01
N ARG A 44 -1.40 -13.68 21.25
CA ARG A 44 -0.44 -14.72 21.65
C ARG A 44 -0.96 -16.12 21.25
N GLY A 45 -0.14 -16.87 20.53
CA GLY A 45 -0.46 -18.20 20.00
C GLY A 45 -0.88 -18.22 18.52
N ASP A 46 -1.26 -17.06 17.96
CA ASP A 46 -1.48 -16.93 16.52
C ASP A 46 -0.15 -16.72 15.79
N ILE A 47 -0.18 -16.91 14.47
CA ILE A 47 1.00 -16.78 13.60
C ILE A 47 0.77 -15.67 12.58
N ILE A 48 1.78 -14.82 12.44
CA ILE A 48 1.82 -13.78 11.42
C ILE A 48 3.01 -14.04 10.51
N VAL A 49 2.80 -14.00 9.20
CA VAL A 49 3.85 -13.99 8.19
C VAL A 49 3.91 -12.57 7.63
N ALA A 50 5.03 -11.86 7.81
CA ALA A 50 5.17 -10.45 7.45
C ALA A 50 6.34 -10.21 6.51
N ASP A 51 6.17 -9.24 5.59
CA ASP A 51 7.26 -8.76 4.74
C ASP A 51 8.33 -8.07 5.60
N LYS A 52 9.62 -8.24 5.28
CA LYS A 52 10.71 -7.59 6.03
C LYS A 52 10.72 -6.07 5.93
N ALA A 53 10.21 -5.50 4.84
CA ALA A 53 10.27 -4.06 4.58
C ALA A 53 9.07 -3.28 5.13
N VAL A 54 8.12 -3.95 5.82
CA VAL A 54 6.92 -3.28 6.33
C VAL A 54 7.24 -2.06 7.19
N ASN A 55 6.40 -1.02 7.07
CA ASN A 55 6.54 0.26 7.75
C ASN A 55 6.58 0.15 9.28
N TYR A 56 7.01 1.23 9.92
CA TYR A 56 7.21 1.26 11.35
C TYR A 56 5.91 1.00 12.15
N ALA A 57 4.75 1.49 11.67
CA ALA A 57 3.46 1.30 12.32
C ALA A 57 3.05 -0.18 12.34
N VAL A 58 3.21 -0.88 11.22
CA VAL A 58 3.00 -2.32 11.11
C VAL A 58 3.91 -3.07 12.08
N ARG A 59 5.22 -2.75 12.11
CA ARG A 59 6.17 -3.40 13.03
C ARG A 59 5.77 -3.23 14.50
N LYS A 60 5.20 -2.09 14.88
CA LYS A 60 4.65 -1.87 16.22
C LYS A 60 3.40 -2.71 16.48
N GLY A 61 2.47 -2.80 15.54
CA GLY A 61 1.33 -3.70 15.67
C GLY A 61 1.73 -5.17 15.82
N LEU A 62 2.72 -5.62 15.04
CA LEU A 62 3.30 -6.96 15.17
C LEU A 62 3.88 -7.19 16.57
N GLN A 63 4.65 -6.23 17.10
CA GLN A 63 5.21 -6.30 18.46
C GLN A 63 4.11 -6.37 19.53
N ILE A 64 3.08 -5.54 19.42
CA ILE A 64 1.98 -5.46 20.40
C ILE A 64 1.12 -6.75 20.39
N SER A 65 0.95 -7.39 19.24
CA SER A 65 0.16 -8.61 19.09
C SER A 65 0.65 -9.79 19.94
N ARG A 66 1.96 -9.83 20.25
CA ARG A 66 2.66 -10.97 20.89
C ARG A 66 2.46 -12.30 20.15
N SER A 67 2.07 -12.24 18.88
CA SER A 67 1.95 -13.41 18.01
C SER A 67 3.33 -13.93 17.61
N THR A 68 3.39 -15.16 17.11
CA THR A 68 4.62 -15.69 16.51
C THR A 68 4.77 -15.08 15.12
N VAL A 69 5.74 -14.19 14.95
CA VAL A 69 6.03 -13.56 13.66
C VAL A 69 7.06 -14.39 12.90
N ARG A 70 6.78 -14.67 11.63
CA ARG A 70 7.72 -15.23 10.65
C ARG A 70 7.91 -14.20 9.55
N TRP A 71 9.15 -14.00 9.15
CA TRP A 71 9.49 -13.02 8.11
C TRP A 71 9.74 -13.75 6.80
N TYR A 72 9.37 -13.12 5.69
CA TYR A 72 9.82 -13.50 4.35
C TYR A 72 10.59 -12.34 3.71
N GLU A 73 11.48 -12.64 2.77
CA GLU A 73 12.26 -11.61 2.07
C GLU A 73 11.37 -10.62 1.34
N HIS A 74 11.78 -9.35 1.32
CA HIS A 74 10.97 -8.27 0.78
C HIS A 74 10.59 -8.51 -0.67
N ASN A 75 9.28 -8.46 -0.94
CA ASN A 75 8.69 -8.66 -2.27
C ASN A 75 9.04 -10.01 -2.95
N ASP A 76 9.53 -11.00 -2.19
CA ASP A 76 9.85 -12.33 -2.73
C ASP A 76 8.67 -13.30 -2.52
N MET A 77 7.91 -13.52 -3.59
CA MET A 77 6.74 -14.40 -3.55
C MET A 77 7.09 -15.89 -3.42
N GLU A 78 8.28 -16.31 -3.82
CA GLU A 78 8.73 -17.69 -3.64
C GLU A 78 9.19 -17.93 -2.21
N ASP A 79 9.83 -16.94 -1.58
CA ASP A 79 10.15 -17.00 -0.16
C ASP A 79 8.87 -16.95 0.69
N LEU A 80 7.91 -16.09 0.34
CA LEU A 80 6.58 -16.08 0.97
C LEU A 80 5.94 -17.46 0.88
N ARG A 81 5.89 -18.07 -0.32
CA ARG A 81 5.36 -19.43 -0.52
C ARG A 81 6.06 -20.45 0.37
N ARG A 82 7.40 -20.43 0.42
CA ARG A 82 8.21 -21.32 1.25
C ARG A 82 7.89 -21.18 2.73
N VAL A 83 7.76 -19.95 3.23
CA VAL A 83 7.43 -19.66 4.63
C VAL A 83 6.01 -20.12 4.96
N LEU A 84 5.02 -19.85 4.10
CA LEU A 84 3.64 -20.28 4.27
C LEU A 84 3.50 -21.81 4.30
N GLU A 85 4.21 -22.50 3.42
CA GLU A 85 4.23 -23.97 3.38
C GLU A 85 4.85 -24.54 4.66
N LYS A 86 5.98 -23.98 5.10
CA LYS A 86 6.65 -24.38 6.35
C LYS A 86 5.72 -24.20 7.55
N VAL A 87 5.09 -23.03 7.69
CA VAL A 87 4.13 -22.76 8.78
C VAL A 87 2.96 -23.73 8.73
N THR A 88 2.42 -24.02 7.53
CA THR A 88 1.31 -24.96 7.38
C THR A 88 1.68 -26.38 7.81
N LYS A 89 2.88 -26.86 7.46
CA LYS A 89 3.40 -28.16 7.92
C LYS A 89 3.60 -28.19 9.44
N GLU A 90 4.18 -27.14 10.03
CA GLU A 90 4.39 -27.03 11.48
C GLU A 90 3.08 -27.03 12.29
N GLN A 91 1.99 -26.53 11.70
CA GLN A 91 0.68 -26.43 12.33
C GLN A 91 -0.24 -27.63 12.05
N ALA A 92 0.09 -28.52 11.11
CA ALA A 92 -0.79 -29.60 10.67
C ALA A 92 -1.23 -30.56 11.80
N LYS A 93 -0.41 -30.72 12.83
CA LYS A 93 -0.69 -31.58 14.00
C LYS A 93 -1.04 -30.79 15.27
N LYS A 94 -1.22 -29.48 15.17
CA LYS A 94 -1.52 -28.59 16.29
C LYS A 94 -2.99 -28.16 16.24
N PRO A 95 -3.56 -27.68 17.36
CA PRO A 95 -4.86 -27.03 17.36
C PRO A 95 -4.92 -25.92 16.30
N LEU A 96 -6.10 -25.72 15.72
CA LEU A 96 -6.31 -24.68 14.72
C LEU A 96 -5.98 -23.29 15.31
N THR A 97 -4.94 -22.66 14.76
CA THR A 97 -4.50 -21.30 15.11
C THR A 97 -4.88 -20.32 14.01
N ARG A 98 -5.09 -19.04 14.37
CA ARG A 98 -5.30 -18.01 13.37
C ARG A 98 -3.96 -17.66 12.74
N ARG A 99 -4.00 -17.48 11.42
CA ARG A 99 -2.81 -17.29 10.59
C ARG A 99 -3.05 -16.11 9.66
N PHE A 100 -2.14 -15.14 9.67
CA PHE A 100 -2.23 -13.90 8.91
C PHE A 100 -0.99 -13.71 8.04
N ILE A 101 -1.19 -13.13 6.86
CA ILE A 101 -0.17 -12.48 6.06
C ILE A 101 -0.32 -10.97 6.32
N VAL A 102 0.78 -10.28 6.56
CA VAL A 102 0.82 -8.83 6.74
C VAL A 102 1.79 -8.23 5.73
N THR A 103 1.31 -7.33 4.88
CA THR A 103 2.10 -6.60 3.87
C THR A 103 1.51 -5.21 3.66
N GLU A 104 2.25 -4.35 2.97
CA GLU A 104 1.77 -3.06 2.47
C GLU A 104 1.31 -3.18 1.00
N GLY A 105 0.39 -2.33 0.58
CA GLY A 105 0.02 -2.17 -0.84
C GLY A 105 1.07 -1.39 -1.63
N LEU A 106 1.70 -0.41 -0.97
CA LEU A 106 2.90 0.29 -1.41
C LEU A 106 3.79 0.43 -0.18
N PHE A 107 5.03 -0.06 -0.25
CA PHE A 107 5.93 -0.03 0.89
C PHE A 107 6.40 1.40 1.18
N GLU A 108 6.06 1.95 2.34
CA GLU A 108 6.47 3.32 2.73
C GLU A 108 8.00 3.52 2.68
N ASN A 109 8.76 2.49 3.08
CA ASN A 109 10.21 2.58 3.19
C ASN A 109 10.95 2.44 1.85
N VAL A 110 10.35 1.77 0.87
CA VAL A 110 11.02 1.34 -0.38
C VAL A 110 10.41 2.01 -1.61
N GLY A 111 9.10 2.27 -1.59
CA GLY A 111 8.35 2.88 -2.68
C GLY A 111 7.99 1.91 -3.80
N ASP A 112 8.12 0.61 -3.59
CA ASP A 112 7.67 -0.43 -4.52
C ASP A 112 6.38 -1.11 -4.03
N MET A 113 5.76 -1.92 -4.90
CA MET A 113 4.52 -2.61 -4.63
C MET A 113 4.71 -4.12 -4.72
N PRO A 114 4.03 -4.91 -3.87
CA PRO A 114 4.07 -6.35 -4.01
C PRO A 114 3.20 -6.85 -5.15
N ASP A 115 3.47 -8.07 -5.62
CA ASP A 115 2.54 -8.82 -6.48
C ASP A 115 1.30 -9.25 -5.66
N LEU A 116 0.38 -8.30 -5.45
CA LEU A 116 -0.86 -8.51 -4.69
C LEU A 116 -1.71 -9.68 -5.24
N PRO A 117 -1.89 -9.85 -6.57
CA PRO A 117 -2.55 -11.03 -7.11
C PRO A 117 -1.94 -12.34 -6.60
N ARG A 118 -0.61 -12.44 -6.58
CA ARG A 118 0.10 -13.63 -6.09
C ARG A 118 -0.03 -13.80 -4.58
N VAL A 119 0.02 -12.71 -3.80
CA VAL A 119 -0.25 -12.75 -2.35
C VAL A 119 -1.65 -13.29 -2.06
N VAL A 120 -2.66 -12.84 -2.81
CA VAL A 120 -4.06 -13.29 -2.69
C VAL A 120 -4.20 -14.77 -3.06
N GLU A 121 -3.56 -15.22 -4.13
CA GLU A 121 -3.53 -16.64 -4.51
C GLU A 121 -2.94 -17.52 -3.39
N LEU A 122 -1.77 -17.14 -2.87
CA LEU A 122 -1.08 -17.85 -1.81
C LEU A 122 -1.90 -17.86 -0.51
N LYS A 123 -2.53 -16.74 -0.17
CA LYS A 123 -3.46 -16.62 0.97
C LYS A 123 -4.54 -17.69 0.90
N TYR A 124 -5.24 -17.83 -0.24
CA TYR A 124 -6.30 -18.83 -0.40
C TYR A 124 -5.75 -20.25 -0.39
N ARG A 125 -4.63 -20.51 -1.10
CA ARG A 125 -4.00 -21.82 -1.18
C ARG A 125 -3.61 -22.38 0.20
N TYR A 126 -3.00 -21.56 1.05
CA TYR A 126 -2.54 -21.99 2.39
C TYR A 126 -3.53 -21.68 3.52
N LYS A 127 -4.69 -21.08 3.20
CA LYS A 127 -5.77 -20.70 4.12
C LYS A 127 -5.32 -19.71 5.20
N PHE A 128 -4.64 -18.65 4.78
CA PHE A 128 -4.26 -17.51 5.62
C PHE A 128 -5.28 -16.37 5.47
N ARG A 129 -5.34 -15.48 6.46
CA ARG A 129 -6.01 -14.17 6.33
C ARG A 129 -4.98 -13.14 5.87
N LEU A 130 -5.44 -12.03 5.30
CA LEU A 130 -4.56 -10.95 4.85
C LEU A 130 -4.92 -9.69 5.62
N ILE A 131 -3.93 -9.06 6.21
CA ILE A 131 -3.97 -7.67 6.67
C ILE A 131 -3.09 -6.91 5.69
N LEU A 132 -3.71 -6.02 4.93
CA LEU A 132 -3.04 -5.17 3.95
C LEU A 132 -3.07 -3.74 4.46
N ASP A 133 -1.91 -3.11 4.58
CA ASP A 133 -1.80 -1.68 4.84
C ASP A 133 -1.77 -0.94 3.50
N GLU A 134 -2.85 -0.22 3.19
CA GLU A 134 -3.05 0.47 1.91
C GLU A 134 -2.99 2.00 2.07
N THR A 135 -2.21 2.49 3.04
CA THR A 135 -2.09 3.92 3.34
C THR A 135 -1.62 4.78 2.17
N TRP A 136 -0.84 4.21 1.24
CA TRP A 136 -0.27 4.91 0.08
C TRP A 136 -0.81 4.36 -1.26
N SER A 137 -2.13 4.20 -1.34
CA SER A 137 -2.81 3.58 -2.48
C SER A 137 -2.49 4.25 -3.82
N VAL A 138 -2.83 3.58 -4.94
CA VAL A 138 -2.71 4.15 -6.30
C VAL A 138 -3.43 5.50 -6.42
N GLY A 139 -4.55 5.69 -5.71
CA GLY A 139 -5.26 6.97 -5.67
C GLY A 139 -4.43 8.07 -5.01
N ASP A 140 -3.74 7.76 -3.92
CA ASP A 140 -2.84 8.68 -3.23
C ASP A 140 -1.61 9.01 -4.07
N GLN A 141 -1.08 8.02 -4.80
CA GLN A 141 -0.02 8.24 -5.78
C GLN A 141 -0.47 9.17 -6.89
N GLU A 142 -1.66 8.95 -7.47
CA GLU A 142 -2.20 9.84 -8.51
C GLU A 142 -2.37 11.28 -8.01
N GLN A 143 -2.87 11.45 -6.79
CA GLN A 143 -3.02 12.77 -6.18
C GLN A 143 -1.65 13.41 -5.91
N THR A 144 -0.70 12.65 -5.40
CA THR A 144 0.66 13.15 -5.13
C THR A 144 1.38 13.57 -6.42
N LEU A 145 1.22 12.80 -7.50
CA LEU A 145 1.74 13.15 -8.81
C LEU A 145 1.02 14.37 -9.40
N GLN A 146 -0.28 14.52 -9.14
CA GLN A 146 -1.03 15.72 -9.50
C GLN A 146 -0.50 16.95 -8.76
N ASP A 147 -0.26 16.86 -7.44
CA ASP A 147 0.32 17.93 -6.63
C ASP A 147 1.70 18.35 -7.19
N CYS A 148 2.51 17.38 -7.64
CA CYS A 148 3.79 17.65 -8.30
C CYS A 148 3.63 18.36 -9.65
N VAL A 149 2.64 17.96 -10.46
CA VAL A 149 2.31 18.62 -11.74
C VAL A 149 1.88 20.06 -11.50
N ASP A 150 1.00 20.30 -10.53
CA ASP A 150 0.47 21.62 -10.21
C ASP A 150 1.57 22.56 -9.71
N GLU A 151 2.48 22.07 -8.87
CA GLU A 151 3.64 22.83 -8.40
C GLU A 151 4.65 23.10 -9.53
N CYS A 152 4.90 22.15 -10.43
CA CYS A 152 5.74 22.39 -11.61
C CYS A 152 5.12 23.47 -12.52
N LEU A 153 3.81 23.38 -12.76
CA LEU A 153 3.06 24.33 -13.59
C LEU A 153 3.08 25.73 -12.99
N ALA A 154 2.90 25.85 -11.67
CA ALA A 154 2.99 27.12 -10.95
C ALA A 154 4.37 27.78 -11.07
N ASN A 155 5.43 26.99 -11.28
CA ASN A 155 6.80 27.46 -11.49
C ASN A 155 7.20 27.53 -12.99
N GLY A 156 6.22 27.46 -13.90
CA GLY A 156 6.42 27.65 -15.34
C GLY A 156 6.99 26.43 -16.08
N VAL A 157 6.93 25.24 -15.49
CA VAL A 157 7.37 23.99 -16.12
C VAL A 157 6.18 23.07 -16.33
N LEU A 158 5.84 22.79 -17.60
CA LEU A 158 4.77 21.87 -17.93
C LEU A 158 5.27 20.43 -17.84
N VAL A 159 4.79 19.70 -16.83
CA VAL A 159 4.94 18.24 -16.71
C VAL A 159 3.56 17.62 -16.73
N THR A 160 3.43 16.42 -17.28
CA THR A 160 2.16 15.69 -17.27
C THR A 160 2.30 14.44 -16.41
N ARG A 161 1.22 13.94 -15.82
CA ARG A 161 1.22 12.62 -15.18
C ARG A 161 0.58 11.58 -16.10
N LEU A 162 1.07 10.36 -16.03
CA LEU A 162 0.42 9.20 -16.60
C LEU A 162 -0.69 8.74 -15.66
N LYS A 163 -1.93 8.76 -16.15
CA LYS A 163 -3.08 8.21 -15.43
C LYS A 163 -3.13 6.71 -15.66
N SER A 164 -3.16 5.91 -14.58
CA SER A 164 -3.36 4.47 -14.72
C SER A 164 -4.85 4.23 -14.90
N MET A 165 -5.24 3.62 -16.03
CA MET A 165 -6.63 3.21 -16.21
C MET A 165 -6.80 1.83 -15.58
N PRO A 166 -7.81 1.62 -14.72
CA PRO A 166 -8.10 0.28 -14.24
C PRO A 166 -8.36 -0.62 -15.45
N PRO A 167 -7.95 -1.90 -15.40
CA PRO A 167 -8.25 -2.84 -16.47
C PRO A 167 -9.76 -2.87 -16.70
N ALA A 168 -10.17 -2.83 -17.97
CA ALA A 168 -11.58 -2.84 -18.35
C ALA A 168 -12.30 -3.99 -17.63
N LEU A 169 -13.49 -3.70 -17.07
CA LEU A 169 -14.31 -4.68 -16.37
C LEU A 169 -14.57 -5.87 -17.31
N GLY A 170 -14.00 -7.04 -16.99
CA GLY A 170 -14.09 -8.25 -17.83
C GLY A 170 -12.82 -8.65 -18.60
N ALA A 171 -11.71 -7.91 -18.47
CA ALA A 171 -10.44 -8.28 -19.12
C ALA A 171 -9.90 -9.64 -18.62
N ALA A 172 -9.58 -10.53 -19.56
CA ALA A 172 -9.07 -11.86 -19.23
C ALA A 172 -7.67 -11.78 -18.58
N PRO A 173 -7.25 -12.75 -17.75
CA PRO A 173 -5.91 -12.77 -17.15
C PRO A 173 -4.77 -12.71 -18.18
N ARG A 174 -5.02 -13.16 -19.42
CA ARG A 174 -4.07 -13.13 -20.55
C ARG A 174 -3.95 -11.75 -21.21
N ASP A 175 -4.91 -10.85 -21.01
CA ASP A 175 -4.88 -9.48 -21.52
C ASP A 175 -4.22 -8.51 -20.53
N ARG A 176 -3.75 -9.01 -19.38
CA ARG A 176 -2.93 -8.26 -18.43
C ARG A 176 -1.49 -8.16 -18.95
N GLY A 177 -1.32 -7.41 -20.05
CA GLY A 177 -0.01 -6.89 -20.44
C GLY A 177 0.55 -5.93 -19.37
N TRP A 178 1.70 -5.31 -19.67
CA TRP A 178 2.27 -4.25 -18.83
C TRP A 178 1.22 -3.19 -18.52
N GLN A 179 0.90 -3.02 -17.22
CA GLN A 179 0.00 -1.97 -16.78
C GLN A 179 0.81 -0.70 -16.46
N PRO A 180 0.45 0.45 -17.04
CA PRO A 180 1.15 1.69 -16.77
C PRO A 180 0.97 2.06 -15.30
N GLN A 181 2.09 2.18 -14.59
CA GLN A 181 2.10 2.68 -13.21
C GLN A 181 1.94 4.21 -13.22
N PRO A 182 1.34 4.81 -12.17
CA PRO A 182 1.33 6.25 -12.02
C PRO A 182 2.76 6.79 -12.11
N ALA A 183 2.99 7.76 -13.00
CA ALA A 183 4.33 8.30 -13.26
C ALA A 183 4.26 9.77 -13.71
N LEU A 184 5.34 10.52 -13.51
CA LEU A 184 5.54 11.82 -14.16
C LEU A 184 6.14 11.61 -15.55
N LYS A 185 5.49 12.16 -16.57
CA LYS A 185 5.95 12.21 -17.95
C LYS A 185 6.51 13.61 -18.24
N VAL A 186 7.83 13.66 -18.38
CA VAL A 186 8.58 14.87 -18.75
C VAL A 186 8.90 14.80 -20.24
N CYS A 187 8.44 15.80 -21.00
CA CYS A 187 8.75 15.93 -22.43
C CYS A 187 9.77 17.05 -22.61
N VAL A 188 10.93 16.75 -23.21
CA VAL A 188 11.94 17.75 -23.57
C VAL A 188 11.84 18.01 -25.06
N THR A 189 11.53 19.25 -25.45
CA THR A 189 11.45 19.65 -26.86
C THR A 189 12.81 20.14 -27.35
N THR A 190 13.13 19.91 -28.62
CA THR A 190 14.38 20.35 -29.27
C THR A 190 14.56 21.88 -29.30
N GLY A 191 13.52 22.66 -29.01
CA GLY A 191 13.56 24.12 -28.94
C GLY A 191 14.11 24.72 -27.64
N LEU A 192 14.44 23.91 -26.63
CA LEU A 192 14.99 24.42 -25.36
C LEU A 192 16.51 24.43 -25.36
N SER A 193 17.10 25.53 -24.89
CA SER A 193 18.54 25.62 -24.62
C SER A 193 18.93 24.76 -23.41
N LYS A 194 20.22 24.39 -23.32
CA LYS A 194 20.77 23.65 -22.18
C LYS A 194 20.44 24.31 -20.83
N LYS A 195 20.52 25.64 -20.77
CA LYS A 195 20.24 26.41 -19.55
C LYS A 195 18.77 26.34 -19.13
N GLU A 196 17.85 26.32 -20.10
CA GLU A 196 16.41 26.17 -19.83
C GLU A 196 16.07 24.75 -19.36
N ILE A 197 16.71 23.73 -19.94
CA ILE A 197 16.57 22.34 -19.50
C ILE A 197 17.05 22.17 -18.06
N GLU A 198 18.22 22.72 -17.72
CA GLU A 198 18.76 22.66 -16.35
C GLU A 198 17.83 23.38 -15.35
N LYS A 199 17.33 24.57 -15.71
CA LYS A 199 16.37 25.30 -14.88
C LYS A 199 15.08 24.50 -14.66
N ALA A 200 14.54 23.88 -15.72
CA ALA A 200 13.36 23.04 -15.62
C ALA A 200 13.60 21.81 -14.72
N GLY A 201 14.76 21.15 -14.84
CA GLY A 201 15.13 20.03 -13.97
C GLY A 201 15.22 20.41 -12.49
N VAL A 202 15.75 21.60 -12.18
CA VAL A 202 15.78 22.13 -10.81
C VAL A 202 14.37 22.39 -10.27
N VAL A 203 13.48 22.97 -11.08
CA VAL A 203 12.08 23.20 -10.70
C VAL A 203 11.35 21.89 -10.44
N ILE A 204 11.51 20.88 -11.30
CA ILE A 204 10.89 19.55 -11.11
C ILE A 204 11.37 18.92 -9.80
N ARG A 205 12.69 18.94 -9.55
CA ARG A 205 13.25 18.41 -8.30
C ARG A 205 12.68 19.16 -7.09
N HIS A 206 12.64 20.49 -7.14
CA HIS A 206 12.11 21.30 -6.05
C HIS A 206 10.63 21.01 -5.79
N ALA A 207 9.80 20.91 -6.84
CA ALA A 207 8.40 20.57 -6.74
C ALA A 207 8.19 19.20 -6.06
N ILE A 208 8.92 18.17 -6.51
CA ILE A 208 8.87 16.84 -5.90
C ILE A 208 9.27 16.90 -4.42
N THR A 209 10.41 17.51 -4.09
CA THR A 209 10.86 17.62 -2.69
C THR A 209 9.84 18.37 -1.82
N LYS A 210 9.26 19.46 -2.33
CA LYS A 210 8.26 20.26 -1.61
C LYS A 210 6.96 19.49 -1.36
N VAL A 211 6.47 18.73 -2.34
CA VAL A 211 5.28 17.89 -2.18
C VAL A 211 5.55 16.75 -1.20
N MET A 212 6.71 16.10 -1.31
CA MET A 212 7.12 15.01 -0.42
C MET A 212 7.37 15.42 1.03
N THR A 213 7.70 16.70 1.29
CA THR A 213 7.98 17.20 2.65
C THR A 213 6.77 17.85 3.33
N ARG A 214 5.69 18.12 2.59
CA ARG A 214 4.44 18.69 3.11
C ARG A 214 3.50 17.65 3.72
N ARG A 215 3.71 16.37 3.42
CA ARG A 215 2.94 15.23 3.92
C ARG A 215 3.75 14.47 4.95
#